data_AF-A0A420YL33-F1
#
_entry.id   AF-A0A420YL33-F1
#
_cell.length_a   1.000
_cell.length_b   1.000
_cell.length_c   1.000
_cell.angle_alpha   90.00
_cell.angle_beta   90.00
_cell.angle_gamma   90.00
#
_symmetry.space_group_name_H-M   'P 1'
#
loop_
_entity.id
_entity.type
_entity.pdbx_description
1 polymer ?
#
loop_
_entity_poly.entity_id
_entity_poly.type
_entity_poly.pdbx_seq_one_letter_code
_entity_poly.pdbx_strand_id
1 'polypeptide(L)'
;MSMIINSLKAPYAEMLGTTDITAIRKSLGEDKSERWGFVLIRCTYSSQEAWEKFLRLAKQDAYDYFEQRGMEESDVYANLVWTVIEDADTLDGASYLDTSRRFEAWLESEGKHEKREIKFPNMWRNCPRYSYFLHVDQESLESVVDDEKAKTKAGYYCMMVQSGNVLLAEAEAESENEWATEDEDEDEDAFYDQRKRVHVHELVSWYALLLWDENWYHVSVDDGIANCF
;
A
#
# COMPACT_ATOMS: atom_id res chain seq x y z
N MET A 1 20.24 29.28 23.11
CA MET A 1 18.77 29.16 23.23
C MET A 1 18.43 27.77 22.73
N SER A 2 18.38 26.82 23.66
CA SER A 2 18.18 25.38 23.39
C SER A 2 16.69 25.13 23.25
N MET A 3 16.22 24.78 22.05
CA MET A 3 14.85 24.30 21.87
C MET A 3 14.82 22.81 22.17
N ILE A 4 14.20 22.52 23.30
CA ILE A 4 13.85 21.21 23.79
C ILE A 4 12.87 20.59 22.80
N ILE A 5 13.29 19.54 22.09
CA ILE A 5 12.39 18.63 21.39
C ILE A 5 11.72 17.78 22.47
N ASN A 6 10.53 18.20 22.91
CA ASN A 6 9.65 17.38 23.75
C ASN A 6 8.25 17.41 23.16
N SER A 7 7.89 16.32 22.48
CA SER A 7 6.62 15.60 22.69
C SER A 7 6.32 14.69 21.49
N LEU A 8 7.14 13.67 21.27
CA LEU A 8 6.61 12.44 20.69
C LEU A 8 5.74 11.82 21.79
N LYS A 9 4.42 11.76 21.58
CA LYS A 9 3.52 11.02 22.47
C LYS A 9 3.97 9.55 22.49
N ALA A 10 3.70 8.92 23.63
CA ALA A 10 4.33 7.71 24.14
C ALA A 10 4.32 6.40 23.30
N PRO A 11 3.61 6.18 22.17
CA PRO A 11 3.76 4.91 21.43
C PRO A 11 5.08 4.77 20.67
N TYR A 12 5.75 5.87 20.32
CA TYR A 12 6.86 5.86 19.34
C TYR A 12 8.16 5.26 19.90
N ALA A 13 8.48 5.47 21.18
CA ALA A 13 9.74 5.02 21.77
C ALA A 13 9.76 3.53 22.16
N GLU A 14 8.60 2.91 22.39
CA GLU A 14 8.53 1.47 22.72
C GLU A 14 8.59 0.58 21.47
N MET A 15 8.24 1.09 20.28
CA MET A 15 8.19 0.32 19.02
C MET A 15 9.40 0.44 18.10
N LEU A 16 10.31 1.38 18.33
CA LEU A 16 11.63 1.38 17.67
C LEU A 16 12.47 0.13 18.02
N GLY A 17 11.99 -0.71 18.96
CA GLY A 17 12.56 -2.03 19.29
C GLY A 17 11.74 -3.24 18.83
N THR A 18 10.59 -3.06 18.16
CA THR A 18 9.76 -4.18 17.67
C THR A 18 9.99 -4.45 16.19
N THR A 19 10.14 -5.72 15.83
CA THR A 19 10.26 -6.14 14.42
C THR A 19 8.94 -5.98 13.67
N ASP A 20 8.99 -5.81 12.33
CA ASP A 20 7.78 -5.73 11.47
C ASP A 20 6.79 -6.87 11.75
N ILE A 21 7.32 -8.10 11.92
CA ILE A 21 6.54 -9.30 12.25
C ILE A 21 5.76 -9.12 13.56
N THR A 22 6.37 -8.49 14.57
CA THR A 22 5.74 -8.24 15.87
C THR A 22 4.61 -7.22 15.74
N ALA A 23 4.82 -6.15 14.96
CA ALA A 23 3.80 -5.15 14.70
C ALA A 23 2.60 -5.74 13.95
N ILE A 24 2.87 -6.52 12.89
CA ILE A 24 1.82 -7.20 12.11
C ILE A 24 1.04 -8.19 12.99
N ARG A 25 1.73 -9.04 13.78
CA ARG A 25 1.07 -9.98 14.70
C ARG A 25 0.14 -9.27 15.67
N LYS A 26 0.60 -8.16 16.26
CA LYS A 26 -0.19 -7.36 17.19
C LYS A 26 -1.44 -6.81 16.51
N SER A 27 -1.29 -6.23 15.32
CA SER A 27 -2.42 -5.70 14.53
C SER A 27 -3.45 -6.80 14.21
N LEU A 28 -3.02 -7.98 13.77
CA LEU A 28 -3.92 -9.11 13.50
C LEU A 28 -4.75 -9.49 14.74
N GLY A 29 -4.12 -9.50 15.92
CA GLY A 29 -4.79 -9.78 17.19
C GLY A 29 -5.79 -8.69 17.62
N GLU A 30 -5.42 -7.42 17.45
CA GLU A 30 -6.27 -6.26 17.81
C GLU A 30 -7.49 -6.14 16.88
N ASP A 31 -7.28 -6.34 15.58
CA ASP A 31 -8.33 -6.26 14.54
C ASP A 31 -9.20 -7.52 14.46
N LYS A 32 -8.81 -8.60 15.16
CA LYS A 32 -9.40 -9.94 15.00
C LYS A 32 -9.45 -10.37 13.53
N SER A 33 -8.42 -10.03 12.77
CA SER A 33 -8.23 -10.42 11.37
C SER A 33 -7.35 -11.65 11.31
N GLU A 34 -7.70 -12.60 10.44
CA GLU A 34 -6.85 -13.76 10.12
C GLU A 34 -6.02 -13.51 8.85
N ARG A 35 -6.11 -12.31 8.25
CA ARG A 35 -5.49 -11.98 6.96
C ARG A 35 -4.80 -10.64 7.01
N TRP A 36 -3.63 -10.58 6.38
CA TRP A 36 -2.91 -9.36 6.06
C TRP A 36 -2.23 -9.49 4.69
N GLY A 37 -1.64 -8.40 4.20
CA GLY A 37 -1.08 -8.26 2.86
C GLY A 37 -1.91 -7.31 2.01
N PHE A 38 -1.31 -6.81 0.94
CA PHE A 38 -1.94 -5.87 0.03
C PHE A 38 -2.80 -6.59 -1.02
N VAL A 39 -3.75 -5.84 -1.59
CA VAL A 39 -4.46 -6.24 -2.80
C VAL A 39 -3.66 -5.77 -4.01
N LEU A 40 -3.48 -6.65 -4.99
CA LEU A 40 -2.82 -6.34 -6.25
C LEU A 40 -3.90 -6.20 -7.33
N ILE A 41 -3.91 -5.08 -8.03
CA ILE A 41 -4.81 -4.84 -9.15
C ILE A 41 -3.96 -4.82 -10.42
N ARG A 42 -4.19 -5.80 -11.31
CA ARG A 42 -3.47 -5.90 -12.57
C ARG A 42 -4.05 -4.94 -13.60
N CYS A 43 -3.23 -4.00 -14.04
CA CYS A 43 -3.65 -2.89 -14.91
C CYS A 43 -3.00 -2.93 -16.30
N THR A 44 -2.29 -4.02 -16.61
CA THR A 44 -1.72 -4.28 -17.93
C THR A 44 -1.79 -5.77 -18.25
N TYR A 45 -2.13 -6.08 -19.50
CA TYR A 45 -2.25 -7.45 -19.99
C TYR A 45 -1.32 -7.71 -21.18
N SER A 46 -0.34 -6.82 -21.40
CA SER A 46 0.60 -6.88 -22.52
C SER A 46 1.52 -8.11 -22.50
N SER A 47 1.85 -8.63 -21.32
CA SER A 47 2.70 -9.81 -21.14
C SER A 47 2.31 -10.63 -19.93
N GLN A 48 1.87 -11.87 -20.19
CA GLN A 48 1.58 -12.84 -19.13
C GLN A 48 2.85 -13.30 -18.41
N GLU A 49 3.95 -13.46 -19.15
CA GLU A 49 5.24 -13.88 -18.58
C GLU A 49 5.81 -12.85 -17.60
N ALA A 50 5.74 -11.56 -17.96
CA ALA A 50 6.20 -10.48 -17.09
C ALA A 50 5.34 -10.38 -15.83
N TRP A 51 4.01 -10.53 -15.97
CA TRP A 51 3.09 -10.59 -14.84
C TRP A 51 3.39 -11.75 -13.87
N GLU A 52 3.60 -12.96 -14.40
CA GLU A 52 3.97 -14.12 -13.59
C GLU A 52 5.32 -13.95 -12.90
N LYS A 53 6.28 -13.30 -13.58
CA LYS A 53 7.57 -12.93 -12.98
C LYS A 53 7.38 -11.94 -11.84
N PHE A 54 6.58 -10.89 -12.03
CA PHE A 54 6.27 -9.89 -10.99
C PHE A 54 5.67 -10.56 -9.74
N LEU A 55 4.61 -11.34 -9.92
CA LEU A 55 3.95 -12.04 -8.80
C LEU A 55 4.89 -13.02 -8.10
N ARG A 56 5.73 -13.74 -8.85
CA ARG A 56 6.69 -14.68 -8.27
C ARG A 56 7.73 -13.97 -7.42
N LEU A 57 8.28 -12.85 -7.90
CA LEU A 57 9.27 -12.05 -7.15
C LEU A 57 8.67 -11.48 -5.86
N ALA A 58 7.48 -10.87 -5.93
CA ALA A 58 6.81 -10.33 -4.74
C ALA A 58 6.57 -11.43 -3.67
N LYS A 59 6.15 -12.63 -4.11
CA LYS A 59 5.94 -13.77 -3.21
C LYS A 59 7.24 -14.34 -2.65
N GLN A 60 8.28 -14.43 -3.47
CA GLN A 60 9.59 -14.92 -3.07
C GLN A 60 10.23 -13.99 -2.06
N ASP A 61 10.22 -12.68 -2.30
CA ASP A 61 10.81 -11.69 -1.39
C ASP A 61 10.11 -11.69 -0.03
N ALA A 62 8.78 -11.82 -0.02
CA ALA A 62 8.06 -12.00 1.22
C ALA A 62 8.49 -13.30 1.93
N TYR A 63 8.59 -14.43 1.23
CA TYR A 63 9.08 -15.68 1.83
C TYR A 63 10.50 -15.51 2.40
N ASP A 64 11.43 -14.96 1.62
CA ASP A 64 12.83 -14.73 2.00
C ASP A 64 12.93 -13.83 3.23
N TYR A 65 12.08 -12.80 3.33
CA TYR A 65 11.99 -11.92 4.49
C TYR A 65 11.74 -12.72 5.79
N PHE A 66 10.83 -13.70 5.75
CA PHE A 66 10.51 -14.55 6.90
C PHE A 66 11.56 -15.65 7.13
N GLU A 67 12.05 -16.30 6.07
CA GLU A 67 13.06 -17.36 6.15
C GLU A 67 14.37 -16.84 6.75
N GLN A 68 14.85 -15.67 6.33
CA GLN A 68 16.06 -15.03 6.88
C GLN A 68 15.95 -14.72 8.38
N ARG A 69 14.73 -14.71 8.92
CA ARG A 69 14.42 -14.47 10.34
C ARG A 69 14.05 -15.76 11.08
N GLY A 70 14.05 -16.92 10.41
CA GLY A 70 13.61 -18.21 10.96
C GLY A 70 12.13 -18.21 11.36
N MET A 71 11.30 -17.54 10.56
CA MET A 71 9.87 -17.27 10.84
C MET A 71 8.95 -17.73 9.69
N GLU A 72 9.45 -18.54 8.78
CA GLU A 72 8.72 -19.08 7.62
C GLU A 72 7.54 -19.98 8.03
N GLU A 73 7.58 -20.58 9.22
CA GLU A 73 6.46 -21.35 9.80
C GLU A 73 5.58 -20.53 10.77
N SER A 74 5.79 -19.21 10.84
CA SER A 74 5.05 -18.37 11.78
C SER A 74 3.57 -18.21 11.41
N ASP A 75 2.74 -17.98 12.42
CA ASP A 75 1.34 -17.56 12.29
C ASP A 75 1.18 -16.32 11.40
N VAL A 76 2.13 -15.38 11.49
CA VAL A 76 2.15 -14.18 10.66
C VAL A 76 2.33 -14.55 9.20
N TYR A 77 3.33 -15.37 8.85
CA TYR A 77 3.50 -15.78 7.45
C TYR A 77 2.31 -16.59 6.94
N ALA A 78 1.77 -17.51 7.75
CA ALA A 78 0.59 -18.31 7.40
C ALA A 78 -0.66 -17.45 7.09
N ASN A 79 -0.75 -16.27 7.69
CA ASN A 79 -1.86 -15.32 7.50
C ASN A 79 -1.61 -14.28 6.37
N LEU A 80 -0.47 -14.34 5.68
CA LEU A 80 -0.20 -13.48 4.52
C LEU A 80 -1.03 -13.95 3.32
N VAL A 81 -1.85 -13.06 2.77
CA VAL A 81 -2.74 -13.37 1.64
C VAL A 81 -2.43 -12.49 0.44
N TRP A 82 -2.15 -13.15 -0.69
CA TRP A 82 -1.99 -12.52 -2.00
C TRP A 82 -3.34 -12.42 -2.70
N THR A 83 -4.05 -11.31 -2.48
CA THR A 83 -5.31 -11.03 -3.18
C THR A 83 -5.01 -10.35 -4.51
N VAL A 84 -5.47 -10.94 -5.60
CA VAL A 84 -5.21 -10.47 -6.97
C VAL A 84 -6.54 -10.21 -7.65
N ILE A 85 -6.71 -8.99 -8.17
CA ILE A 85 -7.87 -8.59 -8.95
C ILE A 85 -7.44 -8.45 -10.41
N GLU A 86 -8.04 -9.26 -11.27
CA GLU A 86 -7.81 -9.29 -12.72
C GLU A 86 -9.15 -9.20 -13.45
N ASP A 87 -9.18 -8.37 -14.48
CA ASP A 87 -10.34 -8.12 -15.34
C ASP A 87 -9.87 -7.29 -16.55
N ALA A 88 -9.36 -7.96 -17.58
CA ALA A 88 -8.72 -7.29 -18.72
C ALA A 88 -9.64 -6.31 -19.44
N ASP A 89 -10.94 -6.58 -19.47
CA ASP A 89 -11.92 -5.76 -20.18
C ASP A 89 -12.11 -4.38 -19.51
N THR A 90 -11.88 -4.29 -18.20
CA THR A 90 -12.10 -3.05 -17.42
C THR A 90 -10.85 -2.47 -16.80
N LEU A 91 -9.77 -3.26 -16.68
CA LEU A 91 -8.55 -2.86 -15.97
C LEU A 91 -7.34 -2.63 -16.88
N ASP A 92 -7.36 -3.03 -18.15
CA ASP A 92 -6.22 -2.76 -19.05
C ASP A 92 -6.08 -1.24 -19.29
N GLY A 93 -4.99 -0.65 -18.78
CA GLY A 93 -4.77 0.79 -18.81
C GLY A 93 -5.67 1.61 -17.88
N ALA A 94 -6.31 0.98 -16.88
CA ALA A 94 -7.19 1.68 -15.94
C ALA A 94 -6.45 2.77 -15.14
N SER A 95 -7.16 3.84 -14.79
CA SER A 95 -6.61 4.92 -13.97
C SER A 95 -6.54 4.55 -12.48
N TYR A 96 -5.87 5.39 -11.67
CA TYR A 96 -5.92 5.24 -10.21
C TYR A 96 -7.34 5.37 -9.67
N LEU A 97 -8.17 6.23 -10.27
CA LEU A 97 -9.57 6.38 -9.88
C LEU A 97 -10.38 5.12 -10.16
N ASP A 98 -10.23 4.53 -11.36
CA ASP A 98 -10.93 3.30 -11.73
C ASP A 98 -10.53 2.12 -10.83
N THR A 99 -9.23 2.01 -10.55
CA THR A 99 -8.70 0.97 -9.66
C THR A 99 -9.08 1.18 -8.20
N SER A 100 -9.16 2.43 -7.71
CA SER A 100 -9.71 2.75 -6.40
C SER A 100 -11.20 2.39 -6.31
N ARG A 101 -12.00 2.67 -7.34
CA ARG A 101 -13.42 2.23 -7.40
C ARG A 101 -13.54 0.71 -7.39
N ARG A 102 -12.67 0.01 -8.11
CA ARG A 102 -12.60 -1.47 -8.11
C ARG A 102 -12.20 -2.03 -6.76
N PHE A 103 -11.24 -1.38 -6.08
CA PHE A 103 -10.81 -1.73 -4.74
C PHE A 103 -11.95 -1.54 -3.73
N GLU A 104 -12.68 -0.42 -3.78
CA GLU A 104 -13.88 -0.21 -2.96
C GLU A 104 -14.93 -1.29 -3.19
N ALA A 105 -15.23 -1.64 -4.44
CA ALA A 105 -16.17 -2.72 -4.75
C ALA A 105 -15.74 -4.06 -4.13
N TRP A 106 -14.45 -4.38 -4.16
CA TRP A 106 -13.90 -5.56 -3.49
C TRP A 106 -14.01 -5.47 -1.96
N LEU A 107 -13.76 -4.29 -1.37
CA LEU A 107 -13.97 -4.07 0.06
C LEU A 107 -15.43 -4.34 0.44
N GLU A 108 -16.38 -3.90 -0.38
CA GLU A 108 -17.81 -4.08 -0.12
C GLU A 108 -18.28 -5.52 -0.25
N SER A 109 -17.70 -6.29 -1.16
CA SER A 109 -18.11 -7.66 -1.46
C SER A 109 -17.37 -8.71 -0.64
N GLU A 110 -16.05 -8.60 -0.49
CA GLU A 110 -15.19 -9.64 0.09
C GLU A 110 -14.45 -9.11 1.32
N GLY A 111 -13.87 -7.91 1.25
CA GLY A 111 -13.05 -7.33 2.33
C GLY A 111 -13.81 -7.18 3.65
N LYS A 112 -15.08 -6.72 3.61
CA LYS A 112 -15.96 -6.61 4.79
C LYS A 112 -16.17 -7.95 5.50
N HIS A 113 -16.10 -9.08 4.79
CA HIS A 113 -16.28 -10.41 5.37
C HIS A 113 -15.01 -10.99 6.01
N GLU A 114 -13.84 -10.39 5.75
CA GLU A 114 -12.57 -10.83 6.35
C GLU A 114 -12.44 -10.39 7.82
N LYS A 115 -13.13 -9.33 8.25
CA LYS A 115 -13.18 -8.89 9.66
C LYS A 115 -14.39 -9.51 10.37
N ARG A 116 -14.13 -10.44 11.31
CA ARG A 116 -15.19 -11.14 12.08
C ARG A 116 -15.98 -10.25 13.04
N GLU A 117 -15.40 -9.17 13.54
CA GLU A 117 -16.07 -8.25 14.48
C GLU A 117 -15.58 -6.81 14.30
N ILE A 118 -16.28 -6.01 13.50
CA ILE A 118 -16.00 -4.57 13.40
C ILE A 118 -16.62 -3.89 14.63
N LYS A 119 -15.83 -3.66 15.68
CA LYS A 119 -16.30 -2.97 16.91
C LYS A 119 -16.71 -1.51 16.64
N PHE A 120 -16.15 -0.88 15.62
CA PHE A 120 -16.43 0.49 15.23
C PHE A 120 -16.58 0.57 13.70
N PRO A 121 -17.76 0.88 13.16
CA PRO A 121 -18.05 0.89 11.72
C PRO A 121 -17.14 1.77 10.86
N ASN A 122 -16.41 2.71 11.49
CA ASN A 122 -15.55 3.67 10.80
C ASN A 122 -14.04 3.35 10.94
N MET A 123 -13.65 2.37 11.76
CA MET A 123 -12.22 2.04 12.01
C MET A 123 -11.71 0.85 11.20
N TRP A 124 -12.55 0.19 10.41
CA TRP A 124 -12.11 -0.97 9.63
C TRP A 124 -11.06 -0.63 8.55
N ARG A 125 -11.01 0.64 8.11
CA ARG A 125 -10.00 1.23 7.21
C ARG A 125 -8.69 1.63 7.90
N ASN A 126 -8.50 1.38 9.20
CA ASN A 126 -7.24 1.71 9.87
C ASN A 126 -6.15 0.64 9.68
N CYS A 127 -6.31 -0.24 8.68
CA CYS A 127 -5.40 -1.36 8.43
C CYS A 127 -4.95 -1.30 6.96
N PRO A 128 -3.65 -1.52 6.67
CA PRO A 128 -3.10 -1.31 5.33
C PRO A 128 -3.83 -2.08 4.24
N ARG A 129 -4.23 -3.33 4.53
CA ARG A 129 -4.96 -4.21 3.62
C ARG A 129 -6.25 -3.59 3.06
N TYR A 130 -6.91 -2.70 3.81
CA TYR A 130 -8.21 -2.14 3.45
C TYR A 130 -8.14 -0.66 3.06
N SER A 131 -6.93 -0.10 2.95
CA SER A 131 -6.70 1.33 2.65
C SER A 131 -5.75 1.54 1.49
N TYR A 132 -4.82 0.60 1.29
CA TYR A 132 -3.83 0.66 0.24
C TYR A 132 -3.91 -0.57 -0.66
N PHE A 133 -3.67 -0.37 -1.95
CA PHE A 133 -3.51 -1.43 -2.93
C PHE A 133 -2.29 -1.17 -3.80
N LEU A 134 -1.84 -2.21 -4.50
CA LEU A 134 -0.77 -2.15 -5.48
C LEU A 134 -1.39 -2.06 -6.88
N HIS A 135 -1.18 -0.93 -7.55
CA HIS A 135 -1.55 -0.70 -8.93
C HIS A 135 -0.42 -1.19 -9.84
N VAL A 136 -0.59 -2.38 -10.44
CA VAL A 136 0.46 -3.02 -11.25
C VAL A 136 0.22 -2.70 -12.73
N ASP A 137 0.87 -1.64 -13.18
CA ASP A 137 0.81 -1.13 -14.55
C ASP A 137 1.96 -1.66 -15.43
N GLN A 138 2.02 -1.16 -16.67
CA GLN A 138 3.07 -1.50 -17.63
C GLN A 138 4.47 -1.22 -17.09
N GLU A 139 4.65 -0.07 -16.42
CA GLU A 139 5.95 0.32 -15.86
C GLU A 139 6.40 -0.64 -14.76
N SER A 140 5.46 -1.10 -13.92
CA SER A 140 5.69 -2.10 -12.89
C SER A 140 6.17 -3.43 -13.48
N LEU A 141 5.55 -3.90 -14.58
CA LEU A 141 5.98 -5.12 -15.26
C LEU A 141 7.34 -4.97 -15.95
N GLU A 142 7.58 -3.83 -16.60
CA GLU A 142 8.88 -3.54 -17.21
C GLU A 142 10.00 -3.51 -16.18
N SER A 143 9.71 -3.05 -14.95
CA SER A 143 10.69 -3.04 -13.86
C SER A 143 11.25 -4.43 -13.58
N VAL A 144 10.42 -5.48 -13.64
CA VAL A 144 10.84 -6.87 -13.33
C VAL A 144 11.44 -7.62 -14.51
N VAL A 145 11.27 -7.14 -15.75
CA VAL A 145 11.83 -7.81 -16.94
C VAL A 145 13.33 -7.52 -17.07
N ASP A 146 13.77 -6.34 -16.66
CA ASP A 146 15.17 -5.93 -16.71
C ASP A 146 15.93 -6.35 -15.44
N ASP A 147 16.55 -7.54 -15.49
CA ASP A 147 17.38 -8.07 -14.40
C ASP A 147 18.63 -7.21 -14.10
N GLU A 148 19.06 -6.34 -15.02
CA GLU A 148 20.13 -5.37 -14.74
C GLU A 148 19.59 -4.19 -13.92
N LYS A 149 18.37 -3.73 -14.20
CA LYS A 149 17.67 -2.71 -13.39
C LYS A 149 17.49 -3.16 -11.94
N ALA A 150 17.24 -4.46 -11.73
CA ALA A 150 17.19 -5.11 -10.41
C ALA A 150 18.47 -4.94 -9.58
N LYS A 151 19.64 -4.89 -10.24
CA LYS A 151 20.95 -4.76 -9.58
C LYS A 151 21.28 -3.32 -9.19
N THR A 152 20.50 -2.36 -9.69
CA THR A 152 20.65 -0.95 -9.33
C THR A 152 19.82 -0.62 -8.09
N LYS A 153 20.08 0.55 -7.48
CA LYS A 153 19.25 1.06 -6.39
C LYS A 153 17.78 1.27 -6.77
N ALA A 154 17.46 1.36 -8.07
CA ALA A 154 16.08 1.53 -8.52
C ALA A 154 15.22 0.28 -8.32
N GLY A 155 15.85 -0.92 -8.29
CA GLY A 155 15.19 -2.19 -8.04
C GLY A 155 13.92 -2.43 -8.87
N TYR A 156 13.10 -3.37 -8.39
CA TYR A 156 11.74 -3.57 -8.87
C TYR A 156 10.78 -2.69 -8.08
N TYR A 157 9.81 -2.08 -8.75
CA TYR A 157 8.84 -1.21 -8.11
C TYR A 157 7.42 -1.44 -8.60
N CYS A 158 6.49 -0.92 -7.80
CA CYS A 158 5.07 -0.85 -8.10
C CYS A 158 4.51 0.45 -7.53
N MET A 159 3.41 0.94 -8.07
CA MET A 159 2.67 2.03 -7.45
C MET A 159 1.80 1.49 -6.31
N MET A 160 2.06 1.93 -5.10
CA MET A 160 1.14 1.81 -3.98
C MET A 160 0.20 3.00 -3.97
N VAL A 161 -1.10 2.74 -3.84
CA VAL A 161 -2.15 3.76 -3.93
C VAL A 161 -2.97 3.74 -2.66
N GLN A 162 -3.20 4.92 -2.08
CA GLN A 162 -4.13 5.12 -0.97
C GLN A 162 -5.52 5.43 -1.55
N SER A 163 -6.41 4.44 -1.57
CA SER A 163 -7.72 4.52 -2.23
C SER A 163 -8.55 5.72 -1.75
N GLY A 164 -8.58 5.95 -0.43
CA GLY A 164 -9.33 7.04 0.17
C GLY A 164 -8.92 8.42 -0.35
N ASN A 165 -7.63 8.67 -0.49
CA ASN A 165 -7.10 9.94 -0.98
C ASN A 165 -7.43 10.18 -2.45
N VAL A 166 -7.42 9.12 -3.28
CA VAL A 166 -7.82 9.23 -4.70
C VAL A 166 -9.30 9.61 -4.81
N LEU A 167 -10.16 8.97 -4.01
CA LEU A 167 -11.60 9.21 -4.07
C LEU A 167 -11.99 10.57 -3.47
N LEU A 168 -11.28 11.03 -2.44
CA LEU A 168 -11.48 12.36 -1.86
C LEU A 168 -11.10 13.45 -2.86
N ALA A 169 -9.95 13.32 -3.52
CA ALA A 169 -9.53 14.29 -4.53
C ALA A 169 -10.51 14.38 -5.71
N GLU A 170 -11.09 13.27 -6.16
CA GLU A 170 -12.14 13.28 -7.18
C GLU A 170 -13.39 14.03 -6.70
N ALA A 171 -13.85 13.75 -5.47
CA ALA A 171 -15.05 14.39 -4.93
C ALA A 171 -14.89 15.91 -4.74
N GLU A 172 -13.69 16.36 -4.39
CA GLU A 172 -13.37 17.79 -4.28
C GLU A 172 -13.30 18.47 -5.64
N ALA A 173 -12.62 17.85 -6.61
CA ALA A 173 -12.59 18.36 -7.99
C ALA A 173 -14.00 18.48 -8.60
N GLU A 174 -14.90 17.52 -8.31
CA GLU A 174 -16.31 17.60 -8.70
C GLU A 174 -17.03 18.77 -8.02
N SER A 175 -16.78 19.01 -6.73
CA SER A 175 -17.38 20.11 -5.96
C SER A 175 -16.88 21.49 -6.40
N GLU A 176 -15.58 21.66 -6.62
CA GLU A 176 -14.99 22.92 -7.08
C GLU A 176 -15.52 23.34 -8.44
N ASN A 177 -15.70 22.38 -9.35
CA ASN A 177 -16.31 22.62 -10.65
C ASN A 177 -17.79 23.07 -10.54
N GLU A 178 -18.50 22.70 -9.46
CA GLU A 178 -19.88 23.15 -9.20
C GLU A 178 -19.96 24.57 -8.60
N TRP A 179 -18.91 25.04 -7.91
CA TRP A 179 -18.87 26.33 -7.21
C TRP A 179 -17.88 27.35 -7.78
N ALA A 180 -17.22 27.06 -8.91
CA ALA A 180 -16.19 27.89 -9.54
C ALA A 180 -16.68 29.34 -9.78
N THR A 181 -16.41 30.22 -8.82
CA THR A 181 -16.26 31.66 -9.02
C THR A 181 -14.80 31.93 -9.37
N GLU A 182 -14.55 32.84 -10.30
CA GLU A 182 -13.23 33.26 -10.81
C GLU A 182 -12.33 33.84 -9.70
N ASP A 183 -11.84 33.02 -8.77
CA ASP A 183 -10.78 33.40 -7.83
C ASP A 183 -9.67 32.35 -7.95
N GLU A 184 -8.59 32.73 -8.62
CA GLU A 184 -7.37 31.96 -8.85
C GLU A 184 -6.50 31.97 -7.57
N ASP A 185 -6.65 30.97 -6.70
CA ASP A 185 -5.65 30.67 -5.68
C ASP A 185 -4.80 29.47 -6.14
N GLU A 186 -3.69 29.78 -6.80
CA GLU A 186 -2.65 28.83 -7.24
C GLU A 186 -1.88 28.28 -6.03
N ASP A 187 -2.38 27.27 -5.31
CA ASP A 187 -1.58 26.44 -4.39
C ASP A 187 -2.27 25.08 -4.05
N GLU A 188 -2.95 24.46 -5.03
CA GLU A 188 -3.90 23.35 -4.79
C GLU A 188 -3.35 21.92 -5.00
N ASP A 189 -2.08 21.75 -5.35
CA ASP A 189 -1.52 20.44 -5.76
C ASP A 189 -1.06 19.53 -4.59
N ALA A 190 -1.13 19.98 -3.33
CA ALA A 190 -0.46 19.31 -2.21
C ALA A 190 -1.37 18.52 -1.26
N PHE A 191 -2.71 18.58 -1.40
CA PHE A 191 -3.58 18.20 -0.29
C PHE A 191 -3.82 16.69 -0.11
N TYR A 192 -3.58 15.88 -1.15
CA TYR A 192 -3.72 14.43 -1.07
C TYR A 192 -2.54 13.74 -1.74
N ASP A 193 -1.53 13.35 -0.95
CA ASP A 193 -0.57 12.37 -1.43
C ASP A 193 -1.30 11.05 -1.67
N GLN A 194 -1.60 10.74 -2.93
CA GLN A 194 -2.46 9.62 -3.32
C GLN A 194 -1.69 8.33 -3.53
N ARG A 195 -0.42 8.43 -3.93
CA ARG A 195 0.33 7.29 -4.43
C ARG A 195 1.83 7.46 -4.26
N LYS A 196 2.50 6.33 -4.03
CA LYS A 196 3.95 6.26 -3.93
C LYS A 196 4.48 5.08 -4.72
N ARG A 197 5.60 5.30 -5.38
CA ARG A 197 6.37 4.22 -5.97
C ARG A 197 7.12 3.52 -4.85
N VAL A 198 6.94 2.22 -4.69
CA VAL A 198 7.54 1.42 -3.62
C VAL A 198 8.31 0.25 -4.19
N HIS A 199 9.33 -0.21 -3.47
CA HIS A 199 10.04 -1.43 -3.83
C HIS A 199 9.20 -2.69 -3.56
N VAL A 200 9.17 -3.59 -4.54
CA VAL A 200 8.44 -4.87 -4.43
C VAL A 200 9.05 -5.79 -3.36
N HIS A 201 10.35 -5.67 -3.10
CA HIS A 201 11.06 -6.50 -2.12
C HIS A 201 10.87 -6.02 -0.67
N GLU A 202 10.16 -4.92 -0.44
CA GLU A 202 9.95 -4.32 0.88
C GLU A 202 8.50 -4.38 1.35
N LEU A 203 7.63 -5.13 0.66
CA LEU A 203 6.18 -5.12 0.94
C LEU A 203 5.83 -5.51 2.38
N VAL A 204 6.60 -6.37 3.04
CA VAL A 204 6.38 -6.71 4.45
C VAL A 204 6.64 -5.51 5.36
N SER A 205 7.75 -4.80 5.13
CA SER A 205 8.13 -3.60 5.89
C SER A 205 7.18 -2.44 5.61
N TRP A 206 6.77 -2.25 4.35
CA TRP A 206 5.71 -1.30 4.00
C TRP A 206 4.40 -1.58 4.73
N TYR A 207 3.99 -2.85 4.79
CA TYR A 207 2.78 -3.21 5.51
C TYR A 207 2.88 -2.85 7.01
N ALA A 208 4.00 -3.19 7.65
CA ALA A 208 4.22 -2.86 9.06
C ALA A 208 4.29 -1.35 9.30
N LEU A 209 4.95 -0.59 8.42
CA LEU A 209 5.03 0.86 8.50
C LEU A 209 3.64 1.51 8.41
N LEU A 210 2.80 1.04 7.49
CA LEU A 210 1.47 1.61 7.24
C LEU A 210 0.39 1.16 8.23
N LEU A 211 0.73 0.34 9.24
CA LEU A 211 -0.15 0.10 10.39
C LEU A 211 -0.48 1.42 11.13
N TRP A 212 0.34 2.45 10.93
CA TRP A 212 0.03 3.84 11.27
C TRP A 212 -0.07 4.63 9.97
N ASP A 213 -1.29 5.00 9.60
CA ASP A 213 -1.61 5.71 8.36
C ASP A 213 -0.89 7.07 8.25
N GLU A 214 -0.64 7.76 9.37
CA GLU A 214 0.17 8.99 9.40
C GLU A 214 1.57 8.82 8.81
N ASN A 215 2.16 7.61 8.88
CA ASN A 215 3.50 7.36 8.32
C ASN A 215 3.55 7.56 6.80
N TRP A 216 2.42 7.43 6.11
CA TRP A 216 2.31 7.73 4.68
C TRP A 216 2.85 9.14 4.34
N TYR A 217 2.65 10.12 5.21
CA TYR A 217 3.06 11.51 4.97
C TYR A 217 4.48 11.82 5.45
N HIS A 218 5.17 10.83 6.03
CA HIS A 218 6.48 11.02 6.66
C HIS A 218 7.58 10.14 6.06
N VAL A 219 7.25 9.30 5.07
CA VAL A 219 8.24 8.52 4.33
C VAL A 219 9.13 9.42 3.46
N SER A 220 10.42 9.11 3.42
CA SER A 220 11.35 9.75 2.50
C SER A 220 11.11 9.23 1.08
N VAL A 221 11.39 10.08 0.09
CA VAL A 221 11.36 9.72 -1.33
C VAL A 221 12.72 10.05 -1.92
N ASP A 222 13.45 9.02 -2.34
CA ASP A 222 14.76 9.15 -2.98
C ASP A 222 14.65 8.64 -4.42
N ASP A 223 15.12 9.44 -5.38
CA ASP A 223 15.03 9.14 -6.82
C ASP A 223 13.60 8.76 -7.30
N GLY A 224 12.58 9.34 -6.66
CA GLY A 224 11.17 9.10 -6.98
C GLY A 224 10.61 7.78 -6.43
N ILE A 225 11.35 7.07 -5.57
CA ILE A 225 10.92 5.86 -4.87
C ILE A 225 10.82 6.17 -3.38
N ALA A 226 9.69 5.83 -2.78
CA ALA A 226 9.50 5.96 -1.35
C ALA A 226 10.26 4.86 -0.62
N ASN A 227 10.90 5.21 0.50
CA ASN A 227 11.63 4.29 1.36
C ASN A 227 10.90 4.09 2.68
N CYS A 228 10.93 2.84 3.18
CA CYS A 228 10.35 2.51 4.47
C CYS A 228 11.32 2.66 5.66
N PHE A 229 12.59 3.08 5.42
CA PHE A 229 13.65 3.29 6.41
C PHE A 229 14.64 4.41 6.04
#